data_AF-A0A7C5X5A6-F1
#
_entry.id   AF-A0A7C5X5A6-F1
#
_cell.length_a   1.000
_cell.length_b   1.000
_cell.length_c   1.000
_cell.angle_alpha   90.00
_cell.angle_beta   90.00
_cell.angle_gamma   90.00
#
_symmetry.space_group_name_H-M   'P 1'
#
loop_
_entity.id
_entity.type
_entity.pdbx_description
1 polymer ?
#
loop_
_entity_poly.entity_id
_entity_poly.type
_entity_poly.pdbx_seq_one_letter_code
_entity_poly.pdbx_strand_id
1 'polypeptide(L)'
;MNYLKSLLLTGALLAAVLALGSPPEARLTQQLGGRATALAALGTNALVAQGRFLHVLDLVSPAYPKLLATLEFRSAVRHLVVRDPLVFVLLEMDGALVDLSEPSAPQVLSYPYGTFANGAIAEDFLVGIGDQSLYVFELIPRTASKRPELLAYVYDKDLQGAKLAALRGTDLIIVDAKGLHLYDLSVPKRPRLKARGELARPPRGLGRMAPLSGAIVGDFLFFYDFPEVVAYNIADPACPKLLAQERFVRVADFRVDQDGSLLLVTQDQEVRWFDPQRPFTVLRQGRVPVPVGTAVTAISWGEWLCVLTAEHGLRMVPKGAVQPHLPPGPAPAFPSATAVAAPRHMGVAEPNPAYDVELAFGHLFVAGGERGLLWFDFSG
;
A
#
# COMPACT_ATOMS: atom_id res chain seq x y z
N MET A 1 -5.34 43.50 15.38
CA MET A 1 -4.09 43.16 14.66
C MET A 1 -4.09 41.71 14.13
N ASN A 2 -5.24 41.20 13.63
CA ASN A 2 -5.40 39.78 13.22
C ASN A 2 -5.86 39.56 11.76
N TYR A 3 -6.13 40.62 10.99
CA TYR A 3 -6.56 40.48 9.58
C TYR A 3 -5.40 40.43 8.57
N LEU A 4 -4.17 40.80 8.95
CA LEU A 4 -3.01 40.70 8.04
C LEU A 4 -2.49 39.26 7.87
N LYS A 5 -2.68 38.37 8.86
CA LYS A 5 -2.16 36.99 8.78
C LYS A 5 -2.95 36.09 7.83
N SER A 6 -4.27 36.28 7.66
CA SER A 6 -5.04 35.47 6.71
C SER A 6 -4.83 35.91 5.26
N LEU A 7 -4.60 37.20 5.00
CA LEU A 7 -4.32 37.74 3.66
C LEU A 7 -2.92 37.34 3.14
N LEU A 8 -1.94 37.25 4.05
CA LEU A 8 -0.58 36.78 3.72
C LEU A 8 -0.55 35.27 3.42
N LEU A 9 -1.37 34.46 4.12
CA LEU A 9 -1.50 33.02 3.86
C LEU A 9 -2.20 32.73 2.53
N THR A 10 -3.26 33.47 2.18
CA THR A 10 -3.92 33.32 0.87
C THR A 10 -3.04 33.83 -0.27
N GLY A 11 -2.29 34.91 -0.07
CA GLY A 11 -1.34 35.44 -1.06
C GLY A 11 -0.15 34.51 -1.34
N ALA A 12 0.41 33.86 -0.31
CA ALA A 12 1.51 32.91 -0.47
C ALA A 12 1.06 31.58 -1.09
N LEU A 13 -0.14 31.10 -0.74
CA LEU A 13 -0.75 29.91 -1.35
C LEU A 13 -1.04 30.15 -2.84
N LEU A 14 -1.57 31.34 -3.18
CA LEU A 14 -1.84 31.72 -4.57
C LEU A 14 -0.54 31.89 -5.37
N ALA A 15 0.50 32.47 -4.79
CA ALA A 15 1.80 32.63 -5.44
C ALA A 15 2.54 31.30 -5.69
N ALA A 16 2.43 30.33 -4.77
CA ALA A 16 2.99 28.98 -4.96
C ALA A 16 2.23 28.19 -6.05
N VAL A 17 0.90 28.36 -6.12
CA VAL A 17 0.04 27.80 -7.19
C VAL A 17 0.26 28.48 -8.54
N LEU A 18 0.79 29.71 -8.57
CA LEU A 18 1.13 30.44 -9.80
C LEU A 18 2.53 30.11 -10.34
N ALA A 19 3.44 29.58 -9.50
CA ALA A 19 4.80 29.20 -9.89
C ALA A 19 4.90 27.74 -10.38
N LEU A 20 4.03 26.86 -9.90
CA LEU A 20 3.77 25.55 -10.46
C LEU A 20 2.67 25.75 -11.51
N GLY A 21 2.81 25.25 -12.74
CA GLY A 21 1.75 25.40 -13.75
C GLY A 21 0.38 24.87 -13.28
N SER A 22 -0.68 25.09 -14.06
CA SER A 22 -1.99 24.50 -13.76
C SER A 22 -1.88 22.99 -13.50
N PRO A 23 -2.62 22.42 -12.53
CA PRO A 23 -2.67 20.98 -12.35
C PRO A 23 -3.06 20.33 -13.67
N PRO A 24 -2.39 19.24 -14.09
CA PRO A 24 -2.91 18.46 -15.20
C PRO A 24 -4.31 18.00 -14.84
N GLU A 25 -5.22 18.05 -15.81
CA GLU A 25 -6.55 17.51 -15.58
C GLU A 25 -6.47 15.98 -15.68
N ALA A 26 -6.71 15.31 -14.54
CA ALA A 26 -6.85 13.86 -14.52
C ALA A 26 -8.18 13.49 -15.19
N ARG A 27 -8.12 13.07 -16.44
CA ARG A 27 -9.30 12.72 -17.22
C ARG A 27 -9.53 11.22 -17.17
N LEU A 28 -10.72 10.80 -16.72
CA LEU A 28 -11.15 9.41 -16.83
C LEU A 28 -11.24 9.04 -18.32
N THR A 29 -10.40 8.11 -18.77
CA THR A 29 -10.35 7.76 -20.19
C THR A 29 -11.31 6.63 -20.53
N GLN A 30 -11.48 5.63 -19.66
CA GLN A 30 -12.44 4.54 -19.87
C GLN A 30 -12.85 3.87 -18.51
N GLN A 31 -13.31 2.61 -18.47
CA GLN A 31 -13.52 1.85 -17.21
C GLN A 31 -13.56 0.32 -17.46
N LEU A 32 -13.07 -0.49 -16.52
CA LEU A 32 -13.37 -1.93 -16.43
C LEU A 32 -14.28 -2.17 -15.23
N GLY A 33 -15.52 -2.58 -15.46
CA GLY A 33 -16.51 -2.77 -14.39
C GLY A 33 -16.23 -4.00 -13.52
N GLY A 34 -16.71 -3.95 -12.28
CA GLY A 34 -16.65 -5.05 -11.30
C GLY A 34 -15.49 -4.93 -10.30
N ARG A 35 -15.66 -5.49 -9.11
CA ARG A 35 -14.90 -5.13 -7.91
C ARG A 35 -13.41 -5.47 -7.98
N ALA A 36 -12.59 -4.46 -8.25
CA ALA A 36 -11.13 -4.55 -8.20
C ALA A 36 -10.63 -4.45 -6.74
N THR A 37 -9.75 -5.35 -6.32
CA THR A 37 -9.30 -5.52 -4.93
C THR A 37 -7.82 -5.26 -4.69
N ALA A 38 -6.98 -5.38 -5.72
CA ALA A 38 -5.55 -5.09 -5.65
C ALA A 38 -5.02 -4.65 -7.03
N LEU A 39 -3.99 -3.79 -7.01
CA LEU A 39 -3.27 -3.31 -8.18
C LEU A 39 -1.77 -3.49 -7.99
N ALA A 40 -1.07 -3.76 -9.09
CA ALA A 40 0.39 -3.67 -9.11
C ALA A 40 0.88 -3.30 -10.51
N ALA A 41 1.96 -2.52 -10.57
CA ALA A 41 2.69 -2.25 -11.81
C ALA A 41 3.76 -3.33 -12.05
N LEU A 42 3.92 -3.76 -13.30
CA LEU A 42 4.98 -4.68 -13.72
C LEU A 42 5.47 -4.33 -15.12
N GLY A 43 6.69 -3.78 -15.22
CA GLY A 43 7.20 -3.28 -16.50
C GLY A 43 6.18 -2.32 -17.11
N THR A 44 5.82 -2.51 -18.39
CA THR A 44 4.77 -1.77 -19.12
C THR A 44 3.32 -2.16 -18.83
N ASN A 45 3.08 -2.96 -17.80
CA ASN A 45 1.77 -3.56 -17.56
C ASN A 45 1.19 -3.17 -16.20
N ALA A 46 -0.15 -3.10 -16.13
CA ALA A 46 -0.89 -3.10 -14.87
C ALA A 46 -1.52 -4.47 -14.63
N LEU A 47 -1.45 -4.90 -13.39
CA LEU A 47 -2.06 -6.13 -12.88
C LEU A 47 -3.25 -5.75 -12.01
N VAL A 48 -4.43 -6.24 -12.38
CA VAL A 48 -5.67 -5.87 -11.70
C VAL A 48 -6.39 -7.10 -11.20
N ALA A 49 -6.40 -7.25 -9.87
CA ALA A 49 -7.14 -8.29 -9.20
C ALA A 49 -8.62 -7.91 -9.12
N GLN A 50 -9.51 -8.76 -9.63
CA GLN A 50 -10.95 -8.55 -9.63
C GLN A 50 -11.68 -9.85 -9.27
N GLY A 51 -12.11 -9.97 -8.01
CA GLY A 51 -12.65 -11.24 -7.50
C GLY A 51 -11.62 -12.36 -7.66
N ARG A 52 -11.94 -13.40 -8.43
CA ARG A 52 -11.02 -14.51 -8.75
C ARG A 52 -10.22 -14.33 -10.05
N PHE A 53 -10.31 -13.15 -10.66
CA PHE A 53 -9.64 -12.85 -11.92
C PHE A 53 -8.41 -11.96 -11.68
N LEU A 54 -7.39 -12.14 -12.50
CA LEU A 54 -6.29 -11.20 -12.65
C LEU A 54 -6.25 -10.75 -14.11
N HIS A 55 -6.46 -9.46 -14.34
CA HIS A 55 -6.35 -8.84 -15.64
C HIS A 55 -4.95 -8.28 -15.82
N VAL A 56 -4.34 -8.56 -16.98
CA VAL A 56 -3.07 -7.99 -17.40
C VAL A 56 -3.36 -6.97 -18.48
N LEU A 57 -3.01 -5.71 -18.22
CA LEU A 57 -3.26 -4.59 -19.11
C LEU A 57 -1.94 -4.06 -19.65
N ASP A 58 -1.82 -3.94 -20.97
CA ASP A 58 -0.74 -3.21 -21.64
C ASP A 58 -0.96 -1.72 -21.50
N LEU A 59 0.07 -1.02 -21.03
CA LEU A 59 0.07 0.43 -20.84
C LEU A 59 1.04 1.17 -21.77
N VAL A 60 1.54 0.54 -22.84
CA VAL A 60 2.42 1.20 -23.83
C VAL A 60 1.73 2.41 -24.48
N SER A 61 0.42 2.33 -24.73
CA SER A 61 -0.40 3.45 -25.18
C SER A 61 -1.43 3.75 -24.11
N PRO A 62 -1.11 4.58 -23.11
CA PRO A 62 -1.87 4.52 -21.88
C PRO A 62 -3.16 5.36 -21.90
N ALA A 63 -3.42 6.10 -22.98
CA ALA A 63 -4.75 6.58 -23.37
C ALA A 63 -5.68 5.44 -23.88
N TYR A 64 -5.09 4.35 -24.36
CA TYR A 64 -5.78 3.16 -24.86
C TYR A 64 -5.25 1.85 -24.28
N PRO A 65 -5.36 1.63 -22.96
CA PRO A 65 -4.72 0.45 -22.38
C PRO A 65 -5.46 -0.81 -22.81
N LYS A 66 -4.68 -1.81 -23.19
CA LYS A 66 -5.19 -2.99 -23.88
C LYS A 66 -5.23 -4.15 -22.91
N LEU A 67 -6.38 -4.79 -22.77
CA LEU A 67 -6.45 -6.08 -22.07
C LEU A 67 -5.65 -7.10 -22.86
N LEU A 68 -4.50 -7.51 -22.31
CA LEU A 68 -3.62 -8.49 -22.89
C LEU A 68 -4.07 -9.90 -22.56
N ALA A 69 -4.42 -10.12 -21.29
CA ALA A 69 -4.82 -11.42 -20.79
C ALA A 69 -5.73 -11.32 -19.58
N THR A 70 -6.51 -12.37 -19.35
CA THR A 70 -7.27 -12.58 -18.11
C THR A 70 -6.98 -13.98 -17.61
N LEU A 71 -6.49 -14.07 -16.38
CA LEU A 71 -6.30 -15.33 -15.66
C LEU A 71 -7.48 -15.52 -14.70
N GLU A 72 -8.03 -16.72 -14.68
CA GLU A 72 -9.07 -17.11 -13.71
C GLU A 72 -8.46 -18.09 -12.69
N PHE A 73 -8.66 -17.79 -11.41
CA PHE A 73 -8.21 -18.61 -10.30
C PHE A 73 -9.38 -19.32 -9.60
N ARG A 74 -9.06 -20.27 -8.72
CA ARG A 74 -10.05 -21.09 -8.00
C ARG A 74 -10.78 -20.31 -6.90
N SER A 75 -10.14 -19.28 -6.35
CA SER A 75 -10.69 -18.42 -5.31
C SER A 75 -10.30 -16.95 -5.52
N ALA A 76 -10.84 -16.06 -4.69
CA ALA A 76 -10.57 -14.63 -4.82
C ALA A 76 -9.09 -14.29 -4.61
N VAL A 77 -8.60 -13.33 -5.39
CA VAL A 77 -7.28 -12.72 -5.27
C VAL A 77 -7.31 -11.69 -4.15
N ARG A 78 -6.43 -11.88 -3.15
CA ARG A 78 -6.32 -11.03 -1.97
C ARG A 78 -5.20 -10.03 -2.06
N HIS A 79 -4.06 -10.44 -2.61
CA HIS A 79 -2.85 -9.63 -2.66
C HIS A 79 -1.94 -10.08 -3.80
N LEU A 80 -1.11 -9.17 -4.29
CA LEU A 80 -0.10 -9.43 -5.31
C LEU A 80 1.28 -9.12 -4.75
N VAL A 81 2.21 -10.06 -4.86
CA VAL A 81 3.64 -9.83 -4.58
C VAL A 81 4.36 -9.91 -5.93
N VAL A 82 5.00 -8.82 -6.33
CA VAL A 82 5.56 -8.66 -7.68
C VAL A 82 7.08 -8.60 -7.63
N ARG A 83 7.73 -9.36 -8.50
CA ARG A 83 9.17 -9.26 -8.82
C ARG A 83 9.35 -9.61 -10.29
N ASP A 84 9.52 -8.59 -11.13
CA ASP A 84 9.64 -8.73 -12.58
C ASP A 84 10.50 -9.93 -13.02
N PRO A 85 9.99 -10.85 -13.88
CA PRO A 85 8.65 -10.92 -14.48
C PRO A 85 7.63 -11.78 -13.71
N LEU A 86 7.94 -12.17 -12.48
CA LEU A 86 7.16 -13.10 -11.68
C LEU A 86 6.19 -12.39 -10.74
N VAL A 87 5.01 -12.98 -10.58
CA VAL A 87 3.98 -12.50 -9.67
C VAL A 87 3.49 -13.66 -8.81
N PHE A 88 3.57 -13.49 -7.50
CA PHE A 88 2.94 -14.38 -6.55
C PHE A 88 1.57 -13.80 -6.18
N VAL A 89 0.54 -14.46 -6.67
CA VAL A 89 -0.86 -14.13 -6.45
C VAL A 89 -1.32 -14.86 -5.20
N LEU A 90 -1.60 -14.11 -4.13
CA LEU A 90 -2.14 -14.67 -2.89
C LEU A 90 -3.65 -14.78 -3.03
N LEU A 91 -4.15 -16.01 -2.98
CA LEU A 91 -5.56 -16.33 -3.08
C LEU A 91 -6.14 -16.56 -1.69
N GLU A 92 -7.47 -16.63 -1.59
CA GLU A 92 -8.14 -16.88 -0.32
C GLU A 92 -7.81 -18.26 0.28
N MET A 93 -7.60 -19.26 -0.57
CA MET A 93 -7.37 -20.65 -0.14
C MET A 93 -5.95 -21.16 -0.37
N ASP A 94 -5.25 -20.60 -1.36
CA ASP A 94 -3.93 -21.03 -1.84
C ASP A 94 -3.12 -19.84 -2.38
N GLY A 95 -2.07 -20.12 -3.16
CA GLY A 95 -1.38 -19.11 -3.95
C GLY A 95 -1.15 -19.58 -5.38
N ALA A 96 -0.80 -18.67 -6.27
CA ALA A 96 -0.38 -18.99 -7.63
C ALA A 96 0.88 -18.20 -8.00
N LEU A 97 1.91 -18.88 -8.52
CA LEU A 97 3.06 -18.22 -9.12
C LEU A 97 2.82 -18.09 -10.62
N VAL A 98 2.83 -16.86 -11.11
CA VAL A 98 2.57 -16.52 -12.50
C VAL A 98 3.83 -15.91 -13.11
N ASP A 99 4.19 -16.39 -14.29
CA ASP A 99 5.20 -15.80 -15.15
C ASP A 99 4.54 -14.87 -16.17
N LEU A 100 4.98 -13.62 -16.16
CA LEU A 100 4.53 -12.55 -17.04
C LEU A 100 5.63 -12.10 -18.01
N SER A 101 6.61 -12.95 -18.31
CA SER A 101 7.64 -12.68 -19.34
C SER A 101 7.03 -12.37 -20.71
N GLU A 102 5.89 -13.00 -21.04
CA GLU A 102 5.00 -12.62 -22.13
C GLU A 102 3.63 -12.20 -21.56
N PRO A 103 3.40 -10.89 -21.30
CA PRO A 103 2.17 -10.40 -20.65
C PRO A 103 0.86 -10.73 -21.40
N SER A 104 0.92 -10.96 -22.72
CA SER A 104 -0.21 -11.41 -23.55
C SER A 104 -0.48 -12.91 -23.50
N ALA A 105 0.46 -13.69 -22.97
CA ALA A 105 0.34 -15.13 -22.83
C ALA A 105 0.87 -15.56 -21.44
N PRO A 106 0.30 -15.02 -20.35
CA PRO A 106 0.79 -15.26 -19.01
C PRO A 106 0.70 -16.75 -18.66
N GLN A 107 1.72 -17.27 -17.98
CA GLN A 107 1.79 -18.67 -17.63
C GLN A 107 1.68 -18.86 -16.13
N VAL A 108 0.66 -19.59 -15.66
CA VAL A 108 0.63 -20.05 -14.28
C VAL A 108 1.66 -21.17 -14.14
N LEU A 109 2.81 -20.85 -13.55
CA LEU A 109 3.88 -21.81 -13.31
C LEU A 109 3.43 -22.85 -12.28
N SER A 110 2.65 -22.42 -11.28
CA SER A 110 2.28 -23.29 -10.17
C SER A 110 1.19 -22.77 -9.24
N TYR A 111 0.72 -23.67 -8.37
CA TYR A 111 -0.17 -23.38 -7.24
C TYR A 111 0.45 -23.85 -5.93
N PRO A 112 1.31 -23.04 -5.27
CA PRO A 112 1.82 -23.35 -3.95
C PRO A 112 0.67 -23.54 -2.94
N TYR A 113 0.71 -24.63 -2.18
CA TYR A 113 -0.32 -24.91 -1.18
C TYR A 113 -0.04 -24.13 0.12
N GLY A 114 -1.11 -23.70 0.79
CA GLY A 114 -1.03 -22.96 2.04
C GLY A 114 -1.92 -21.72 1.99
N THR A 115 -2.40 -21.26 3.13
CA THR A 115 -3.16 -20.01 3.23
C THR A 115 -2.20 -18.90 3.58
N PHE A 116 -1.99 -17.96 2.66
CA PHE A 116 -0.97 -16.93 2.80
C PHE A 116 -1.60 -15.57 3.17
N ALA A 117 -1.13 -14.97 4.26
CA ALA A 117 -1.43 -13.60 4.64
C ALA A 117 -0.51 -12.59 3.93
N ASN A 118 0.74 -12.98 3.67
CA ASN A 118 1.74 -12.17 2.97
C ASN A 118 2.80 -13.09 2.31
N GLY A 119 3.74 -12.52 1.58
CA GLY A 119 4.85 -13.26 0.95
C GLY A 119 5.92 -12.35 0.39
N ALA A 120 6.99 -12.95 -0.11
CA ALA A 120 8.10 -12.23 -0.75
C ALA A 120 8.76 -13.12 -1.81
N ILE A 121 9.20 -12.54 -2.92
CA ILE A 121 9.90 -13.25 -4.00
C ILE A 121 11.38 -12.87 -3.95
N ALA A 122 12.25 -13.85 -3.75
CA ALA A 122 13.70 -13.72 -3.85
C ALA A 122 14.18 -14.16 -5.25
N GLU A 123 15.50 -14.27 -5.44
CA GLU A 123 16.06 -14.74 -6.71
C GLU A 123 15.75 -16.21 -7.00
N ASP A 124 16.03 -17.09 -6.04
CA ASP A 124 15.92 -18.55 -6.20
C ASP A 124 14.71 -19.15 -5.46
N PHE A 125 14.00 -18.36 -4.65
CA PHE A 125 12.92 -18.88 -3.83
C PHE A 125 11.77 -17.88 -3.66
N LEU A 126 10.60 -18.43 -3.39
CA LEU A 126 9.40 -17.72 -2.99
C LEU A 126 9.12 -18.02 -1.52
N VAL A 127 8.71 -17.00 -0.78
CA VAL A 127 8.25 -17.14 0.61
C VAL A 127 6.76 -16.84 0.69
N GLY A 128 6.01 -17.76 1.28
CA GLY A 128 4.62 -17.56 1.68
C GLY A 128 4.51 -17.57 3.20
N ILE A 129 3.79 -16.60 3.77
CA ILE A 129 3.60 -16.47 5.22
C ILE A 129 2.12 -16.67 5.49
N GLY A 130 1.80 -17.74 6.19
CA GLY A 130 0.45 -18.07 6.62
C GLY A 130 0.20 -17.74 8.09
N ASP A 131 -1.00 -18.09 8.56
CA ASP A 131 -1.28 -18.02 10.01
C ASP A 131 -0.41 -19.07 10.72
N GLN A 132 0.55 -18.63 11.52
CA GLN A 132 1.48 -19.48 12.27
C GLN A 132 2.43 -20.35 11.42
N SER A 133 2.62 -20.01 10.15
CA SER A 133 3.41 -20.83 9.25
C SER A 133 4.23 -20.02 8.26
N LEU A 134 5.42 -20.52 7.96
CA LEU A 134 6.32 -20.01 6.94
C LEU A 134 6.57 -21.13 5.93
N TYR A 135 6.32 -20.83 4.66
CA TYR A 135 6.55 -21.72 3.54
C TYR A 135 7.64 -21.12 2.66
N VAL A 136 8.61 -21.94 2.28
CA VAL A 136 9.66 -21.57 1.33
C VAL A 136 9.59 -22.53 0.15
N PHE A 137 9.36 -21.98 -1.03
CA PHE A 137 9.23 -22.72 -2.28
C PHE A 137 10.38 -22.38 -3.21
N GLU A 138 10.83 -23.34 -4.03
CA GLU A 138 11.78 -23.06 -5.09
C GLU A 138 11.12 -22.25 -6.21
N LEU A 139 11.78 -21.16 -6.62
CA LEU A 139 11.34 -20.34 -7.74
C LEU A 139 11.90 -21.00 -9.01
N ILE A 140 11.10 -21.88 -9.62
CA ILE A 140 11.46 -22.73 -10.78
C ILE A 140 12.30 -23.96 -10.35
N PRO A 141 11.72 -25.18 -10.39
CA PRO A 141 12.47 -26.40 -10.15
C PRO A 141 13.62 -26.53 -11.15
N ARG A 142 14.86 -26.75 -10.68
CA ARG A 142 15.98 -27.13 -11.58
C ARG A 142 15.85 -28.54 -12.18
N THR A 143 14.69 -29.17 -11.99
CA THR A 143 14.39 -30.54 -12.38
C THR A 143 13.22 -30.56 -13.36
N ALA A 144 13.05 -31.66 -14.11
CA ALA A 144 12.01 -31.80 -15.13
C ALA A 144 10.55 -31.69 -14.60
N SER A 145 10.35 -31.56 -13.29
CA SER A 145 9.05 -31.38 -12.66
C SER A 145 8.64 -29.91 -12.71
N LYS A 146 7.47 -29.59 -13.27
CA LYS A 146 6.91 -28.22 -13.28
C LYS A 146 6.24 -27.80 -11.96
N ARG A 147 6.39 -28.57 -10.87
CA ARG A 147 5.81 -28.24 -9.55
C ARG A 147 6.87 -27.56 -8.68
N PRO A 148 6.61 -26.39 -8.07
CA PRO A 148 7.52 -25.79 -7.10
C PRO A 148 7.72 -26.80 -5.98
N GLU A 149 8.99 -27.13 -5.73
CA GLU A 149 9.33 -27.94 -4.59
C GLU A 149 9.16 -27.07 -3.33
N LEU A 150 8.38 -27.55 -2.37
CA LEU A 150 8.44 -26.98 -1.02
C LEU A 150 9.84 -27.28 -0.47
N LEU A 151 10.67 -26.25 -0.36
CA LEU A 151 12.01 -26.33 0.21
C LEU A 151 11.95 -26.48 1.72
N ALA A 152 11.02 -25.76 2.36
CA ALA A 152 10.82 -25.82 3.80
C ALA A 152 9.41 -25.40 4.22
N TYR A 153 8.92 -26.04 5.27
CA TYR A 153 7.76 -25.62 6.04
C TYR A 153 8.18 -25.45 7.50
N VAL A 154 7.92 -24.28 8.07
CA VAL A 154 8.14 -23.99 9.47
C VAL A 154 6.81 -23.64 10.11
N TYR A 155 6.41 -24.42 11.10
CA TYR A 155 5.34 -24.04 12.01
C TYR A 155 5.94 -23.20 13.14
N ASP A 156 5.50 -21.96 13.26
CA ASP A 156 5.83 -21.07 14.36
C ASP A 156 4.54 -20.44 14.87
N LYS A 157 4.05 -20.97 16.00
CA LYS A 157 2.85 -20.48 16.69
C LYS A 157 2.91 -18.97 16.98
N ASP A 158 4.12 -18.42 17.05
CA ASP A 158 4.31 -17.02 17.37
C ASP A 158 4.04 -16.10 16.18
N LEU A 159 4.11 -16.60 14.94
CA LEU A 159 3.69 -15.90 13.70
C LEU A 159 2.16 -15.75 13.55
N GLN A 160 1.39 -15.98 14.62
CA GLN A 160 -0.06 -15.83 14.58
C GLN A 160 -0.42 -14.38 14.26
N GLY A 161 -1.18 -14.18 13.18
CA GLY A 161 -1.54 -12.85 12.74
C GLY A 161 -0.37 -12.02 12.21
N ALA A 162 0.65 -12.66 11.61
CA ALA A 162 1.62 -11.98 10.76
C ALA A 162 0.92 -11.17 9.66
N LYS A 163 1.36 -9.92 9.45
CA LYS A 163 0.69 -9.01 8.50
C LYS A 163 1.66 -8.38 7.50
N LEU A 164 2.89 -8.10 7.90
CA LEU A 164 3.90 -7.51 7.03
C LEU A 164 5.10 -8.42 6.94
N ALA A 165 5.71 -8.45 5.76
CA ALA A 165 6.96 -9.13 5.56
C ALA A 165 7.80 -8.43 4.50
N ALA A 166 9.12 -8.47 4.67
CA ALA A 166 10.07 -7.98 3.70
C ALA A 166 11.33 -8.83 3.71
N LEU A 167 11.93 -9.00 2.54
CA LEU A 167 13.26 -9.58 2.40
C LEU A 167 14.31 -8.48 2.39
N ARG A 168 15.36 -8.65 3.19
CA ARG A 168 16.60 -7.88 3.16
C ARG A 168 17.73 -8.84 2.78
N GLY A 169 17.96 -8.99 1.47
CA GLY A 169 18.79 -10.08 0.96
C GLY A 169 18.14 -11.44 1.30
N THR A 170 18.82 -12.26 2.10
CA THR A 170 18.29 -13.54 2.57
C THR A 170 17.64 -13.48 3.96
N ASP A 171 17.66 -12.32 4.61
CA ASP A 171 17.00 -12.15 5.90
C ASP A 171 15.54 -11.75 5.68
N LEU A 172 14.61 -12.59 6.14
CA LEU A 172 13.18 -12.32 6.13
C LEU A 172 12.77 -11.68 7.45
N ILE A 173 12.21 -10.49 7.37
CA ILE A 173 11.62 -9.77 8.50
C ILE A 173 10.12 -9.94 8.41
N ILE A 174 9.51 -10.49 9.46
CA ILE A 174 8.06 -10.62 9.59
C ILE A 174 7.62 -9.76 10.77
N VAL A 175 6.54 -9.01 10.59
CA VAL A 175 5.92 -8.20 11.66
C VAL A 175 4.54 -8.76 11.98
N ASP A 176 4.32 -8.99 13.27
CA ASP A 176 3.04 -9.42 13.82
C ASP A 176 2.64 -8.58 15.05
N ALA A 177 1.60 -9.01 15.76
CA ALA A 177 1.10 -8.32 16.94
C ALA A 177 2.01 -8.41 18.18
N LYS A 178 3.04 -9.27 18.17
CA LYS A 178 3.99 -9.45 19.27
C LYS A 178 5.31 -8.72 19.01
N GLY A 179 5.70 -8.54 17.75
CA GLY A 179 6.89 -7.78 17.38
C GLY A 179 7.45 -8.15 16.02
N LEU A 180 8.77 -8.31 15.97
CA LEU A 180 9.53 -8.69 14.78
C LEU A 180 10.09 -10.09 14.91
N HIS A 181 9.99 -10.85 13.82
CA HIS A 181 10.63 -12.14 13.65
C HIS A 181 11.66 -12.04 12.53
N LEU A 182 12.92 -12.34 12.84
CA LEU A 182 14.00 -12.37 11.86
C LEU A 182 14.36 -13.80 11.51
N TYR A 183 14.06 -14.21 10.29
CA TYR A 183 14.42 -15.51 9.74
C TYR A 183 15.60 -15.40 8.78
N ASP A 184 16.64 -16.20 9.00
CA ASP A 184 17.72 -16.44 8.04
C ASP A 184 17.24 -17.44 7.00
N LEU A 185 17.19 -17.01 5.74
CA LEU A 185 16.89 -17.83 4.57
C LEU A 185 18.11 -18.04 3.65
N SER A 186 19.34 -17.84 4.17
CA SER A 186 20.59 -18.10 3.41
C SER A 186 20.69 -19.55 2.93
N VAL A 187 20.07 -20.47 3.66
CA VAL A 187 19.79 -21.83 3.22
C VAL A 187 18.27 -22.01 3.18
N PRO A 188 17.60 -21.78 2.03
CA PRO A 188 16.13 -21.77 1.92
C PRO A 188 15.45 -23.07 2.39
N LYS A 189 16.13 -24.21 2.27
CA LYS A 189 15.68 -25.52 2.78
C LYS A 189 15.73 -25.65 4.32
N ARG A 190 16.39 -24.72 5.01
CA ARG A 190 16.54 -24.68 6.46
C ARG A 190 16.39 -23.26 7.00
N PRO A 191 15.19 -22.66 6.91
CA PRO A 191 14.90 -21.37 7.52
C PRO A 191 15.20 -21.42 9.02
N ARG A 192 15.90 -20.41 9.53
CA ARG A 192 16.27 -20.34 10.95
C ARG A 192 15.83 -19.03 11.54
N LEU A 193 15.07 -19.08 12.63
CA LEU A 193 14.82 -17.89 13.42
C LEU A 193 16.14 -17.42 14.06
N LYS A 194 16.66 -16.26 13.63
CA LYS A 194 17.85 -15.63 14.22
C LYS A 194 17.51 -14.90 15.50
N ALA A 195 16.39 -14.18 15.49
CA ALA A 195 16.03 -13.29 16.58
C ALA A 195 14.52 -13.01 16.60
N ARG A 196 14.07 -12.61 17.80
CA ARG A 196 12.79 -11.94 18.00
C ARG A 196 13.08 -10.56 18.56
N GLY A 197 12.50 -9.54 17.94
CA GLY A 197 12.56 -8.16 18.41
C GLY A 197 11.24 -7.80 19.06
N GLU A 198 11.27 -7.44 20.33
CA GLU A 198 10.09 -6.88 20.99
C GLU A 198 9.94 -5.41 20.61
N LEU A 199 8.78 -5.05 20.09
CA LEU A 199 8.42 -3.65 19.91
C LEU A 199 7.97 -3.09 21.25
N ALA A 200 8.60 -2.01 21.72
CA ALA A 200 8.20 -1.31 22.94
C ALA A 200 6.71 -0.90 22.93
N ARG A 201 6.18 -0.67 21.74
CA ARG A 201 4.76 -0.48 21.45
C ARG A 201 4.40 -1.37 20.27
N PRO A 202 3.94 -2.62 20.51
CA PRO A 202 3.52 -3.50 19.43
C PRO A 202 2.21 -2.98 18.81
N PRO A 203 1.91 -3.31 17.55
CA PRO A 203 0.67 -2.90 16.91
C PRO A 203 -0.53 -3.42 17.72
N ARG A 204 -1.28 -2.53 18.38
CA ARG A 204 -2.47 -2.89 19.14
C ARG A 204 -3.62 -3.04 18.16
N GLY A 205 -3.64 -4.17 17.45
CA GLY A 205 -4.64 -4.43 16.42
C GLY A 205 -6.05 -4.19 16.93
N LEU A 206 -6.80 -3.34 16.22
CA LEU A 206 -8.26 -3.35 16.24
C LEU A 206 -8.73 -4.67 15.59
N GLY A 207 -8.65 -5.77 16.35
CA GLY A 207 -9.19 -7.09 16.01
C GLY A 207 -8.47 -7.87 14.89
N ARG A 208 -8.78 -9.17 14.82
CA ARG A 208 -8.29 -10.14 13.82
C ARG A 208 -8.48 -9.70 12.35
N MET A 209 -9.36 -8.72 12.12
CA MET A 209 -9.84 -8.31 10.79
C MET A 209 -9.29 -6.96 10.31
N ALA A 210 -8.61 -6.18 11.14
CA ALA A 210 -7.98 -4.94 10.64
C ALA A 210 -6.68 -5.28 9.88
N PRO A 211 -6.45 -4.65 8.72
CA PRO A 211 -5.12 -4.65 8.12
C PRO A 211 -4.17 -3.90 9.07
N LEU A 212 -2.99 -4.46 9.30
CA LEU A 212 -1.85 -3.65 9.74
C LEU A 212 -1.49 -2.79 8.54
N SER A 213 -1.98 -1.55 8.50
CA SER A 213 -1.50 -0.59 7.51
C SER A 213 -0.10 -0.15 7.96
N GLY A 214 0.90 -0.58 7.21
CA GLY A 214 2.30 -0.32 7.53
C GLY A 214 3.21 -0.73 6.38
N ALA A 215 4.47 -0.34 6.49
CA ALA A 215 5.47 -0.53 5.45
C ALA A 215 6.85 -0.75 6.07
N ILE A 216 7.66 -1.56 5.39
CA ILE A 216 9.09 -1.69 5.66
C ILE A 216 9.83 -1.00 4.51
N VAL A 217 10.62 0.01 4.83
CA VAL A 217 11.45 0.75 3.87
C VAL A 217 12.89 0.72 4.35
N GLY A 218 13.70 -0.14 3.73
CA GLY A 218 15.08 -0.38 4.15
C GLY A 218 15.18 -0.84 5.60
N ASP A 219 15.78 0.00 6.45
CA ASP A 219 15.97 -0.24 7.88
C ASP A 219 14.87 0.37 8.75
N PHE A 220 13.76 0.83 8.15
CA PHE A 220 12.68 1.48 8.88
C PHE A 220 11.38 0.71 8.76
N LEU A 221 10.69 0.57 9.89
CA LEU A 221 9.34 0.01 9.98
C LEU A 221 8.37 1.12 10.38
N PHE A 222 7.28 1.24 9.62
CA PHE A 222 6.18 2.15 9.88
C PHE A 222 4.89 1.37 10.03
N PHE A 223 4.09 1.69 11.03
CA PHE A 223 2.73 1.17 11.14
C PHE A 223 1.84 2.13 11.90
N TYR A 224 0.54 2.00 11.69
CA TYR A 224 -0.47 2.72 12.45
C TYR A 224 -0.94 1.94 13.66
N ASP A 225 -0.76 2.55 14.83
CA ASP A 225 -1.24 2.11 16.14
C ASP A 225 -2.14 3.21 16.68
N PHE A 226 -3.44 3.13 16.36
CA PHE A 226 -4.42 4.20 16.62
C PHE A 226 -4.22 4.86 18.01
N PRO A 227 -4.12 6.21 18.09
CA PRO A 227 -4.20 7.21 17.02
C PRO A 227 -2.83 7.65 16.49
N GLU A 228 -1.78 6.86 16.63
CA GLU A 228 -0.40 7.25 16.31
C GLU A 228 0.16 6.45 15.12
N VAL A 229 0.98 7.09 14.31
CA VAL A 229 1.91 6.38 13.43
C VAL A 229 3.22 6.24 14.17
N VAL A 230 3.73 5.03 14.21
CA VAL A 230 4.95 4.68 14.93
C VAL A 230 6.04 4.29 13.95
N ALA A 231 7.23 4.85 14.12
CA ALA A 231 8.42 4.51 13.32
C ALA A 231 9.49 3.86 14.19
N TYR A 232 10.02 2.73 13.71
CA TYR A 232 11.13 2.02 14.32
C TYR A 232 12.33 1.95 13.38
N ASN A 233 13.53 2.09 13.95
CA ASN A 233 14.74 1.59 13.33
C ASN A 233 14.81 0.08 13.56
N ILE A 234 14.90 -0.66 12.46
CA ILE A 234 15.00 -2.12 12.40
C ILE A 234 16.26 -2.55 11.63
N ALA A 235 17.32 -1.74 11.67
CA ALA A 235 18.65 -2.13 11.19
C ALA A 235 19.13 -3.40 11.92
N ASP A 236 18.84 -3.47 13.22
CA ASP A 236 18.89 -4.72 14.00
C ASP A 236 17.45 -5.13 14.40
N PRO A 237 16.83 -6.09 13.67
CA PRO A 237 15.50 -6.57 13.98
C PRO A 237 15.39 -7.28 15.34
N ALA A 238 16.51 -7.67 15.98
CA ALA A 238 16.51 -8.23 17.33
C ALA A 238 16.31 -7.14 18.40
N CYS A 239 16.71 -5.91 18.09
CA CYS A 239 16.62 -4.77 18.99
C CYS A 239 16.01 -3.56 18.26
N PRO A 240 14.72 -3.63 17.88
CA PRO A 240 14.06 -2.55 17.17
C PRO A 240 13.99 -1.31 18.07
N LYS A 241 14.44 -0.16 17.57
CA LYS A 241 14.49 1.09 18.34
C LYS A 241 13.35 2.00 17.92
N LEU A 242 12.46 2.33 18.84
CA LEU A 242 11.46 3.36 18.62
C LEU A 242 12.18 4.68 18.31
N LEU A 243 11.95 5.22 17.12
CA LEU A 243 12.56 6.47 16.69
C LEU A 243 11.65 7.64 17.00
N ALA A 244 10.39 7.51 16.62
CA ALA A 244 9.42 8.57 16.74
C ALA A 244 8.00 8.03 16.64
N GLN A 245 7.07 8.84 17.16
CA GLN A 245 5.64 8.64 17.05
C GLN A 245 5.02 10.00 16.74
N GLU A 246 4.08 10.01 15.81
CA GLU A 246 3.31 11.21 15.49
C GLU A 246 1.83 10.86 15.59
N ARG A 247 1.05 11.79 16.15
CA ARG A 247 -0.39 11.61 16.31
C ARG A 247 -1.11 11.98 15.02
N PHE A 248 -1.95 11.07 14.57
CA PHE A 248 -2.85 11.23 13.44
C PHE A 248 -4.31 11.18 13.94
N VAL A 249 -5.22 11.90 13.30
CA VAL A 249 -6.64 11.85 13.69
C VAL A 249 -7.23 10.49 13.31
N ARG A 250 -7.01 10.10 12.06
CA ARG A 250 -7.32 8.78 11.51
C ARG A 250 -6.48 8.55 10.26
N VAL A 251 -5.71 7.46 10.22
CA VAL A 251 -4.99 7.06 9.01
C VAL A 251 -5.87 6.15 8.15
N ALA A 252 -6.01 6.47 6.87
CA ALA A 252 -6.73 5.64 5.91
C ALA A 252 -5.77 4.68 5.18
N ASP A 253 -4.59 5.13 4.77
CA ASP A 253 -3.61 4.32 4.04
C ASP A 253 -2.16 4.78 4.28
N PHE A 254 -1.22 3.85 4.03
CA PHE A 254 0.22 4.11 3.92
C PHE A 254 0.69 3.68 2.54
N ARG A 255 1.31 4.60 1.81
CA ARG A 255 1.91 4.31 0.52
C ARG A 255 3.36 4.73 0.52
N VAL A 256 4.23 3.78 0.26
CA VAL A 256 5.61 4.09 -0.13
C VAL A 256 5.56 4.41 -1.61
N ASP A 257 6.14 5.55 -2.00
CA ASP A 257 6.24 5.92 -3.41
C ASP A 257 7.10 4.91 -4.18
N GLN A 258 6.95 4.84 -5.50
CA GLN A 258 7.57 3.79 -6.32
C GLN A 258 9.11 3.76 -6.21
N ASP A 259 9.73 4.92 -6.01
CA ASP A 259 11.17 5.07 -5.82
C ASP A 259 11.62 4.90 -4.36
N GLY A 260 10.69 4.66 -3.44
CA GLY A 260 10.95 4.57 -2.00
C GLY A 260 11.30 5.90 -1.33
N SER A 261 11.18 7.02 -2.04
CA SER A 261 11.64 8.33 -1.55
C SER A 261 10.67 9.00 -0.59
N LEU A 262 9.39 8.64 -0.66
CA LEU A 262 8.33 9.23 0.16
C LEU A 262 7.46 8.15 0.79
N LEU A 263 7.11 8.36 2.05
CA LEU A 263 5.99 7.67 2.68
C LEU A 263 4.82 8.66 2.78
N LEU A 264 3.74 8.34 2.06
CA LEU A 264 2.48 9.05 2.02
C LEU A 264 1.54 8.44 3.05
N VAL A 265 0.91 9.30 3.86
CA VAL A 265 -0.09 8.92 4.87
C VAL A 265 -1.34 9.74 4.63
N THR A 266 -2.42 9.07 4.23
CA THR A 266 -3.72 9.70 4.02
C THR A 266 -4.52 9.73 5.31
N GLN A 267 -5.18 10.87 5.56
CA GLN A 267 -5.80 11.16 6.83
C GLN A 267 -6.93 12.16 6.64
N ASP A 268 -8.17 11.77 6.92
CA ASP A 268 -9.36 12.63 6.79
C ASP A 268 -9.29 13.57 5.57
N GLN A 269 -9.18 14.89 5.76
CA GLN A 269 -9.08 15.87 4.67
C GLN A 269 -7.63 16.33 4.41
N GLU A 270 -6.65 15.46 4.56
CA GLU A 270 -5.24 15.78 4.35
C GLU A 270 -4.43 14.58 3.86
N VAL A 271 -3.36 14.89 3.12
CA VAL A 271 -2.28 13.94 2.85
C VAL A 271 -1.02 14.51 3.48
N ARG A 272 -0.36 13.70 4.31
CA ARG A 272 0.97 13.99 4.83
C ARG A 272 1.98 13.11 4.13
N TRP A 273 3.17 13.65 3.90
CA TRP A 273 4.28 12.85 3.42
C TRP A 273 5.57 13.23 4.11
N PHE A 274 6.48 12.25 4.15
CA PHE A 274 7.78 12.40 4.78
C PHE A 274 8.81 11.52 4.10
N ASP A 275 10.07 11.87 4.32
CA ASP A 275 11.23 11.06 3.96
C ASP A 275 11.28 9.82 4.87
N PRO A 276 11.10 8.59 4.34
CA PRO A 276 11.10 7.38 5.16
C PRO A 276 12.48 7.08 5.76
N GLN A 277 13.57 7.65 5.23
CA GLN A 277 14.92 7.50 5.79
C GLN A 277 15.17 8.45 6.97
N ARG A 278 14.31 9.45 7.16
CA ARG A 278 14.37 10.44 8.24
C ARG A 278 13.00 10.56 8.92
N PRO A 279 12.51 9.48 9.54
CA PRO A 279 11.16 9.41 10.06
C PRO A 279 10.88 10.58 11.00
N PHE A 280 9.85 11.37 10.66
CA PHE A 280 9.34 12.49 11.46
C PHE A 280 10.37 13.57 11.83
N THR A 281 11.50 13.63 11.11
CA THR A 281 12.46 14.74 11.23
C THR A 281 12.00 15.88 10.30
N VAL A 282 12.04 17.12 10.79
CA VAL A 282 11.51 18.37 10.21
C VAL A 282 12.02 18.73 8.78
N LEU A 283 12.78 17.88 8.10
CA LEU A 283 13.40 18.22 6.82
C LEU A 283 12.55 17.94 5.57
N ARG A 284 11.32 17.43 5.71
CA ARG A 284 10.27 17.52 4.67
C ARG A 284 8.94 16.96 5.19
N GLN A 285 8.29 17.64 6.13
CA GLN A 285 6.86 17.43 6.37
C GLN A 285 6.09 18.30 5.38
N GLY A 286 5.50 17.65 4.37
CA GLY A 286 4.51 18.29 3.54
C GLY A 286 3.11 17.89 4.00
N ARG A 287 2.20 18.85 3.97
CA ARG A 287 0.77 18.62 4.17
C ARG A 287 0.05 19.35 3.07
N VAL A 288 -0.89 18.69 2.40
CA VAL A 288 -1.87 19.42 1.61
C VAL A 288 -3.28 19.09 2.07
N PRO A 289 -4.12 20.12 2.36
CA PRO A 289 -5.52 19.90 2.61
C PRO A 289 -6.20 19.36 1.34
N VAL A 290 -7.08 18.40 1.55
CA VAL A 290 -8.02 17.89 0.56
C VAL A 290 -9.30 18.70 0.73
N PRO A 291 -9.58 19.69 -0.15
CA PRO A 291 -10.59 20.72 0.12
C PRO A 291 -12.01 20.17 0.25
N VAL A 292 -12.26 19.01 -0.35
CA VAL A 292 -13.58 18.36 -0.34
C VAL A 292 -13.41 16.85 -0.26
N GLY A 293 -13.94 16.26 0.80
CA GLY A 293 -13.96 14.80 1.01
C GLY A 293 -12.76 14.22 1.77
N THR A 294 -12.93 12.97 2.16
CA THR A 294 -12.01 12.15 2.96
C THR A 294 -11.01 11.44 2.04
N ALA A 295 -9.73 11.74 2.18
CA ALA A 295 -8.61 11.05 1.54
C ALA A 295 -8.60 9.57 1.94
N VAL A 296 -8.67 8.70 0.94
CA VAL A 296 -8.61 7.24 1.09
C VAL A 296 -7.18 6.78 0.88
N THR A 297 -6.58 7.12 -0.26
CA THR A 297 -5.21 6.77 -0.62
C THR A 297 -4.62 7.85 -1.52
N ALA A 298 -3.29 7.87 -1.63
CA ALA A 298 -2.58 8.83 -2.44
C ALA A 298 -1.31 8.23 -3.02
N ILE A 299 -0.92 8.73 -4.20
CA ILE A 299 0.35 8.40 -4.84
C ILE A 299 0.99 9.66 -5.43
N SER A 300 2.31 9.64 -5.57
CA SER A 300 3.11 10.79 -5.99
C SER A 300 3.37 10.74 -7.49
N TRP A 301 3.16 11.87 -8.19
CA TRP A 301 3.38 12.00 -9.63
C TRP A 301 4.01 13.35 -9.95
N GLY A 302 5.30 13.36 -10.29
CA GLY A 302 6.05 14.61 -10.53
C GLY A 302 5.96 15.56 -9.34
N GLU A 303 5.54 16.81 -9.57
CA GLU A 303 5.31 17.82 -8.52
C GLU A 303 3.92 17.72 -7.83
N TRP A 304 3.14 16.69 -8.15
CA TRP A 304 1.77 16.52 -7.70
C TRP A 304 1.57 15.25 -6.85
N LEU A 305 0.55 15.28 -6.01
CA LEU A 305 -0.04 14.14 -5.35
C LEU A 305 -1.39 13.86 -5.99
N CYS A 306 -1.59 12.61 -6.40
CA CYS A 306 -2.85 12.08 -6.86
C CYS A 306 -3.57 11.50 -5.65
N VAL A 307 -4.58 12.22 -5.17
CA VAL A 307 -5.32 11.89 -3.95
C VAL A 307 -6.70 11.41 -4.31
N LEU A 308 -7.04 10.22 -3.86
CA LEU A 308 -8.37 9.68 -4.02
C LEU A 308 -9.22 9.98 -2.80
N THR A 309 -10.38 10.58 -3.03
CA THR A 309 -11.34 10.94 -1.97
C THR A 309 -12.57 10.05 -2.04
N ALA A 310 -13.13 9.71 -0.87
CA ALA A 310 -14.32 8.87 -0.79
C ALA A 310 -15.50 9.54 -1.54
N GLU A 311 -15.77 10.80 -1.28
CA GLU A 311 -17.00 11.48 -1.71
C GLU A 311 -16.87 12.14 -3.09
N HIS A 312 -15.65 12.48 -3.55
CA HIS A 312 -15.45 13.31 -4.74
C HIS A 312 -14.50 12.71 -5.79
N GLY A 313 -14.02 11.48 -5.59
CA GLY A 313 -13.13 10.79 -6.52
C GLY A 313 -11.71 11.35 -6.52
N LEU A 314 -11.02 11.23 -7.66
CA LEU A 314 -9.61 11.62 -7.81
C LEU A 314 -9.40 13.13 -7.83
N ARG A 315 -8.33 13.59 -7.18
CA ARG A 315 -7.88 14.98 -7.14
C ARG A 315 -6.36 15.06 -7.29
N MET A 316 -5.88 16.08 -7.97
CA MET A 316 -4.46 16.42 -8.04
C MET A 316 -4.16 17.60 -7.13
N VAL A 317 -3.08 17.46 -6.38
CA VAL A 317 -2.75 18.37 -5.29
C VAL A 317 -1.25 18.65 -5.34
N PRO A 318 -0.78 19.91 -5.44
CA PRO A 318 0.64 20.17 -5.65
C PRO A 318 1.43 19.88 -4.38
N LYS A 319 2.53 19.12 -4.49
CA LYS A 319 3.45 18.87 -3.37
C LYS A 319 3.97 20.18 -2.79
N GLY A 320 4.20 21.18 -3.66
CA GLY A 320 4.66 22.53 -3.29
C GLY A 320 3.64 23.40 -2.55
N ALA A 321 2.36 23.01 -2.41
CA ALA A 321 1.42 23.67 -1.49
C ALA A 321 1.71 23.35 -0.01
N VAL A 322 2.99 23.18 0.32
CA VAL A 322 3.51 23.00 1.67
C VAL A 322 3.10 24.21 2.49
N GLN A 323 2.24 23.99 3.48
CA GLN A 323 2.15 24.95 4.58
C GLN A 323 3.33 24.66 5.52
N PRO A 324 4.27 25.61 5.74
CA PRO A 324 5.28 25.45 6.78
C PRO A 324 4.57 25.26 8.12
N HIS A 325 5.09 24.34 8.95
CA HIS A 325 4.56 23.92 10.24
C HIS A 325 3.61 24.95 10.89
N LEU A 326 2.30 24.79 10.68
CA LEU A 326 1.37 25.31 11.66
C LEU A 326 1.40 24.34 12.85
N PRO A 327 1.51 24.85 14.09
CA PRO A 327 1.33 23.99 15.26
C PRO A 327 0.00 23.26 15.13
N PRO A 328 -0.12 22.03 15.67
CA PRO A 328 -1.38 21.30 15.60
C PRO A 328 -2.50 22.22 16.07
N GLY A 329 -3.45 22.50 15.18
CA GLY A 329 -4.64 23.24 15.55
C GLY A 329 -5.34 22.49 16.69
N PRO A 330 -6.09 23.19 17.56
CA PRO A 330 -6.87 22.51 18.58
C PRO A 330 -7.70 21.42 17.91
N ALA A 331 -7.68 20.22 18.50
CA ALA A 331 -8.57 19.15 18.07
C ALA A 331 -9.99 19.73 17.95
N PRO A 332 -10.71 19.50 16.85
CA PRO A 332 -12.09 19.96 16.76
C PRO A 332 -12.82 19.43 17.99
N ALA A 333 -13.44 20.34 18.74
CA ALA A 333 -14.20 19.96 19.92
C ALA A 333 -15.32 19.02 19.44
N PHE A 334 -15.20 17.74 19.78
CA PHE A 334 -16.32 16.82 19.63
C PHE A 334 -17.43 17.32 20.56
N PRO A 335 -18.64 17.60 20.07
CA PRO A 335 -19.75 17.81 20.97
C PRO A 335 -19.90 16.54 21.81
N SER A 336 -19.97 16.73 23.13
CA SER A 336 -20.22 15.67 24.12
C SER A 336 -21.41 14.82 23.65
N ALA A 337 -21.24 13.50 23.68
CA ALA A 337 -22.28 12.56 23.32
C ALA A 337 -23.49 12.70 24.25
N THR A 338 -24.43 13.56 23.89
CA THR A 338 -25.83 13.40 24.26
C THR A 338 -26.52 12.67 23.12
N ALA A 339 -27.11 11.53 23.43
CA ALA A 339 -27.87 10.71 22.53
C ALA A 339 -29.01 11.53 21.91
N VAL A 340 -28.79 12.05 20.70
CA VAL A 340 -29.84 12.53 19.81
C VAL A 340 -29.98 11.48 18.74
N ALA A 341 -31.18 10.88 18.68
CA ALA A 341 -31.53 9.85 17.73
C ALA A 341 -31.11 10.27 16.31
N ALA A 342 -30.33 9.42 15.64
CA ALA A 342 -29.93 9.62 14.26
C ALA A 342 -31.19 9.78 13.38
N PRO A 343 -31.31 10.87 12.59
CA PRO A 343 -32.37 10.94 11.60
C PRO A 343 -32.12 9.82 10.58
N ARG A 344 -33.14 8.98 10.39
CA ARG A 344 -33.18 7.98 9.32
C ARG A 344 -33.16 8.71 7.98
N HIS A 345 -31.99 8.94 7.42
CA HIS A 345 -31.86 9.32 6.02
C HIS A 345 -31.87 8.04 5.17
N MET A 346 -33.03 7.77 4.58
CA MET A 346 -33.16 6.92 3.40
C MET A 346 -32.37 7.56 2.24
N GLY A 347 -31.49 6.78 1.61
CA GLY A 347 -31.25 6.89 0.17
C GLY A 347 -30.13 7.81 -0.33
N VAL A 348 -28.95 7.84 0.32
CA VAL A 348 -27.72 8.27 -0.36
C VAL A 348 -26.75 7.09 -0.32
N ALA A 349 -26.48 6.50 -1.48
CA ALA A 349 -25.54 5.39 -1.62
C ALA A 349 -24.19 5.77 -1.00
N GLU A 350 -23.67 4.93 -0.10
CA GLU A 350 -22.32 5.07 0.41
C GLU A 350 -21.35 5.15 -0.79
N PRO A 351 -20.47 6.16 -0.87
CA PRO A 351 -19.45 6.15 -1.89
C PRO A 351 -18.53 4.95 -1.67
N ASN A 352 -18.52 4.05 -2.65
CA ASN A 352 -17.79 2.79 -2.60
C ASN A 352 -16.29 3.05 -2.39
N PRO A 353 -15.65 2.52 -1.31
CA PRO A 353 -14.25 2.79 -1.06
C PRO A 353 -13.41 2.17 -2.17
N ALA A 354 -12.54 2.98 -2.76
CA ALA A 354 -11.48 2.44 -3.58
C ALA A 354 -10.51 1.63 -2.72
N TYR A 355 -10.06 0.50 -3.26
CA TYR A 355 -9.23 -0.48 -2.58
C TYR A 355 -7.74 -0.24 -2.80
N ASP A 356 -7.36 0.34 -3.94
CA ASP A 356 -5.98 0.44 -4.36
C ASP A 356 -5.79 1.55 -5.41
N VAL A 357 -4.59 2.13 -5.49
CA VAL A 357 -4.16 3.05 -6.56
C VAL A 357 -2.74 2.74 -6.96
N GLU A 358 -2.46 2.81 -8.26
CA GLU A 358 -1.14 2.52 -8.80
C GLU A 358 -0.82 3.46 -9.97
N LEU A 359 0.43 3.90 -10.06
CA LEU A 359 0.93 4.64 -11.21
C LEU A 359 1.62 3.69 -12.16
N ALA A 360 1.35 3.82 -13.46
CA ALA A 360 2.13 3.12 -14.45
C ALA A 360 2.14 3.92 -15.76
N PHE A 361 3.33 4.12 -16.32
CA PHE A 361 3.58 4.84 -17.58
C PHE A 361 3.03 6.26 -17.61
N GLY A 362 3.03 6.94 -16.45
CA GLY A 362 2.49 8.29 -16.35
C GLY A 362 0.97 8.36 -16.29
N HIS A 363 0.27 7.24 -16.07
CA HIS A 363 -1.17 7.19 -15.86
C HIS A 363 -1.49 6.65 -14.48
N LEU A 364 -2.64 7.06 -13.95
CA LEU A 364 -3.13 6.61 -12.65
C LEU A 364 -4.25 5.60 -12.80
N PHE A 365 -4.06 4.45 -12.17
CA PHE A 365 -5.04 3.39 -12.05
C PHE A 365 -5.65 3.42 -10.65
N VAL A 366 -6.96 3.27 -10.58
CA VAL A 366 -7.73 3.30 -9.34
C VAL A 366 -8.66 2.10 -9.30
N ALA A 367 -8.50 1.24 -8.30
CA ALA A 367 -9.41 0.13 -8.04
C ALA A 367 -10.60 0.63 -7.21
N GLY A 368 -11.68 1.05 -7.88
CA GLY A 368 -12.81 1.80 -7.33
C GLY A 368 -13.99 0.98 -6.82
N GLY A 369 -13.76 -0.17 -6.17
CA GLY A 369 -14.85 -1.00 -5.62
C GLY A 369 -15.87 -1.39 -6.69
N GLU A 370 -17.17 -1.14 -6.51
CA GLU A 370 -18.19 -1.46 -7.55
C GLU A 370 -18.00 -0.70 -8.86
N ARG A 371 -17.26 0.42 -8.87
CA ARG A 371 -16.88 1.09 -10.12
C ARG A 371 -15.78 0.33 -10.87
N GLY A 372 -15.17 -0.67 -10.25
CA GLY A 372 -14.08 -1.44 -10.82
C GLY A 372 -12.85 -0.61 -11.12
N LEU A 373 -12.09 -0.96 -12.16
CA LEU A 373 -10.88 -0.25 -12.51
C LEU A 373 -11.20 1.04 -13.26
N LEU A 374 -10.70 2.14 -12.72
CA LEU A 374 -10.67 3.45 -13.37
C LEU A 374 -9.22 3.76 -13.75
N TRP A 375 -9.02 4.41 -14.88
CA TRP A 375 -7.74 4.84 -15.44
C TRP A 375 -7.83 6.30 -15.85
N PHE A 376 -6.82 7.06 -15.43
CA PHE A 376 -6.77 8.48 -15.63
C PHE A 376 -5.50 8.81 -16.40
N ASP A 377 -5.66 9.62 -17.43
CA ASP A 377 -4.55 10.30 -18.11
C ASP A 377 -4.38 11.68 -17.48
N PHE A 378 -3.14 12.12 -17.38
CA PHE A 378 -2.78 13.48 -17.01
C PHE A 378 -2.50 14.25 -18.29
N SER A 379 -3.55 14.62 -19.02
CA SER A 379 -3.42 15.48 -20.19
C SER A 379 -3.13 16.92 -19.74
N GLY A 380 -1.96 17.44 -20.10
CA GLY A 380 -1.51 18.81 -19.88
C GLY A 380 -0.50 19.25 -20.92
#